data_AF-A0A967CXP0-F1
#
_entry.id   AF-A0A967CXP0-F1
#
_cell.length_a   1.000
_cell.length_b   1.000
_cell.length_c   1.000
_cell.angle_alpha   90.00
_cell.angle_beta   90.00
_cell.angle_gamma   90.00
#
_symmetry.space_group_name_H-M   'P 1'
#
loop_
_entity.id
_entity.type
_entity.pdbx_description
1 polymer ?
#
loop_
_entity_poly.entity_id
_entity_poly.type
_entity_poly.pdbx_seq_one_letter_code
_entity_poly.pdbx_strand_id
1 'polypeptide(L)'
;PHLYAGPIEWAANVHLAVSIPNLLIAETIETPFHDQLIKGSIRVENGYIPAPTAPGLGIDVDEDLARDHPFTGTGLHLMMQDDPCDYQDGNAFQGGAPIKN
;
A
#
# COMPACT_ATOMS: atom_id res chain seq x y z
N PRO A 1 -3.98 6.18 9.52
CA PRO A 1 -3.67 6.74 8.18
C PRO A 1 -4.05 5.73 7.10
N HIS A 2 -4.66 6.19 6.00
CA HIS A 2 -5.05 5.32 4.89
C HIS A 2 -3.83 4.80 4.13
N LEU A 3 -3.89 3.57 3.65
CA LEU A 3 -2.88 2.97 2.79
C LEU A 3 -3.55 2.08 1.74
N TYR A 4 -3.53 2.56 0.50
CA TYR A 4 -3.81 1.75 -0.69
C TYR A 4 -2.89 2.19 -1.81
N ALA A 5 -1.58 2.15 -1.56
CA ALA A 5 -0.53 2.48 -2.52
C ALA A 5 0.71 1.62 -2.27
N GLY A 6 1.90 2.23 -2.20
CA GLY A 6 3.17 1.54 -1.99
C GLY A 6 3.79 1.78 -0.60
N PRO A 7 4.89 1.08 -0.29
CA PRO A 7 5.53 1.12 1.03
C PRO A 7 6.18 2.47 1.38
N ILE A 8 6.39 3.37 0.42
CA ILE A 8 6.89 4.73 0.68
C ILE A 8 5.82 5.59 1.37
N GLU A 9 4.56 5.52 0.90
CA GLU A 9 3.42 6.18 1.57
C GLU A 9 3.25 5.60 2.98
N TRP A 10 3.38 4.27 3.10
CA TRP A 10 3.30 3.60 4.40
C TRP A 10 4.38 4.07 5.38
N ALA A 11 5.63 4.22 4.94
CA ALA A 11 6.69 4.77 5.78
C ALA A 11 6.35 6.18 6.29
N ALA A 12 5.86 7.06 5.42
CA ALA A 12 5.40 8.39 5.82
C ALA A 12 4.24 8.34 6.84
N ASN A 13 3.28 7.44 6.62
CA ASN A 13 2.17 7.19 7.54
C ASN A 13 2.64 6.73 8.92
N VAL A 14 3.65 5.84 8.98
CA VAL A 14 4.23 5.35 10.22
C VAL A 14 4.91 6.47 11.00
N HIS A 15 5.67 7.35 10.33
CA HIS A 15 6.29 8.51 10.98
C HIS A 15 5.25 9.48 11.55
N LEU A 16 4.18 9.77 10.79
CA LEU A 16 3.06 10.55 11.30
C LEU A 16 2.45 9.89 12.54
N ALA A 17 2.19 8.58 12.46
CA ALA A 17 1.58 7.79 13.53
C ALA A 17 2.39 7.80 14.83
N VAL A 18 3.72 7.72 14.75
CA VAL A 18 4.62 7.78 15.93
C VAL A 18 4.68 9.19 16.54
N SER A 19 4.43 10.24 15.75
CA SER A 19 4.55 11.64 16.19
C SER A 19 3.30 12.25 16.82
N ILE A 20 2.16 11.55 16.81
CA ILE A 20 0.88 12.10 17.28
C ILE A 20 0.32 11.35 18.50
N PRO A 21 -0.28 12.04 19.48
CA PRO A 21 -0.84 11.40 20.68
C PRO A 21 -2.21 10.73 20.43
N ASN A 22 -2.84 11.01 19.29
CA ASN A 22 -4.21 10.63 18.97
C ASN A 22 -4.30 9.63 17.81
N LEU A 23 -3.26 8.80 17.63
CA LEU A 23 -3.31 7.68 16.69
C LEU A 23 -4.36 6.66 17.14
N LEU A 24 -5.20 6.20 16.20
CA LEU A 24 -6.10 5.05 16.41
C LEU A 24 -5.46 3.76 15.88
N ILE A 25 -5.19 3.69 14.58
CA ILE A 25 -4.59 2.55 13.87
C ILE A 25 -3.94 3.02 12.56
N ALA A 26 -2.98 2.25 12.03
CA ALA A 26 -2.39 2.44 10.71
C ALA A 26 -2.78 1.29 9.78
N GLU A 27 -3.40 1.61 8.65
CA GLU A 27 -3.70 0.61 7.61
C GLU A 27 -2.40 0.05 7.02
N THR A 28 -2.37 -1.26 6.76
CA THR A 28 -1.17 -1.98 6.32
C THR A 28 -1.49 -3.03 5.27
N ILE A 29 -0.64 -3.14 4.26
CA ILE A 29 -0.73 -4.12 3.18
C ILE A 29 0.56 -4.94 3.16
N GLU A 30 0.46 -6.24 3.51
CA GLU A 30 1.61 -7.15 3.58
C GLU A 30 1.72 -8.00 2.30
N THR A 31 2.53 -7.54 1.35
CA THR A 31 2.83 -8.29 0.12
C THR A 31 4.34 -8.46 -0.08
N PRO A 32 4.80 -9.51 -0.77
CA PRO A 32 6.22 -9.66 -1.10
C PRO A 32 6.80 -8.45 -1.83
N PHE A 33 6.02 -7.81 -2.71
CA PHE A 33 6.47 -6.62 -3.44
C PHE A 33 6.64 -5.40 -2.52
N HIS A 34 5.75 -5.21 -1.54
CA HIS A 34 5.91 -4.15 -0.53
C HIS A 34 7.19 -4.36 0.30
N ASP A 35 7.45 -5.58 0.79
CA ASP A 35 8.66 -5.88 1.59
C ASP A 35 9.93 -5.69 0.75
N GLN A 36 9.98 -6.26 -0.45
CA GLN A 36 11.17 -6.22 -1.32
C GLN A 36 11.50 -4.80 -1.78
N LEU A 37 10.50 -3.98 -2.12
CA LEU A 37 10.72 -2.62 -2.64
C LEU A 37 11.37 -1.67 -1.63
N ILE A 38 11.27 -1.96 -0.33
CA ILE A 38 11.98 -1.23 0.74
C ILE A 38 12.98 -2.12 1.49
N LYS A 39 13.39 -3.25 0.89
CA LYS A 39 14.36 -4.21 1.44
C LYS A 39 14.05 -4.67 2.88
N GLY A 40 12.76 -4.77 3.21
CA GLY A 40 12.27 -5.19 4.53
C GLY A 40 12.53 -4.20 5.66
N SER A 41 12.72 -2.92 5.35
CA SER A 41 13.07 -1.89 6.34
C SER A 41 11.97 -1.62 7.38
N ILE A 42 10.69 -1.84 7.02
CA ILE A 42 9.54 -1.73 7.94
C ILE A 42 8.73 -3.02 7.81
N ARG A 43 8.34 -3.61 8.95
CA ARG A 43 7.55 -4.85 9.01
C ARG A 43 6.50 -4.78 10.11
N VAL A 44 5.43 -5.55 9.93
CA VAL A 44 4.45 -5.81 10.98
C VAL A 44 4.97 -6.95 11.84
N GLU A 45 5.00 -6.73 13.15
CA GLU A 45 5.39 -7.69 14.16
C GLU A 45 4.22 -7.88 15.13
N ASN A 46 3.60 -9.06 15.11
CA ASN A 46 2.45 -9.40 15.96
C ASN A 46 1.29 -8.39 15.88
N GLY A 47 1.04 -7.83 14.69
CA GLY A 47 -0.02 -6.84 14.45
C GLY A 47 0.36 -5.40 14.78
N TYR A 48 1.62 -5.12 15.13
CA TYR A 48 2.14 -3.77 15.40
C TYR A 48 3.29 -3.42 14.46
N ILE A 49 3.55 -2.13 14.28
CA ILE A 49 4.68 -1.65 13.49
C ILE A 49 5.67 -0.99 14.45
N PRO A 50 6.89 -1.54 14.62
CA PRO A 50 7.92 -0.89 15.41
C PRO A 50 8.27 0.50 14.85
N ALA A 51 8.52 1.46 15.72
CA ALA A 51 8.95 2.80 15.30
C ALA A 51 10.31 2.71 14.58
N PRO A 52 10.45 3.24 13.34
CA PRO A 52 11.72 3.23 12.63
C PRO A 52 12.81 4.00 13.39
N THR A 53 14.03 3.45 13.42
CA THR A 53 15.18 4.06 14.11
C THR A 53 16.25 4.59 13.16
N ALA A 54 16.23 4.17 11.90
CA ALA A 54 17.11 4.70 10.86
C ALA A 54 16.69 6.14 10.46
N PRO A 55 17.63 6.98 9.97
CA PRO A 55 17.33 8.35 9.58
C PRO A 55 16.28 8.49 8.46
N GLY A 56 15.65 9.67 8.39
CA GLY A 56 14.66 9.98 7.36
C GLY A 56 13.39 9.13 7.52
N LEU A 57 12.86 8.61 6.42
CA LEU A 57 11.72 7.69 6.45
C LEU A 57 12.08 6.30 7.01
N GLY A 58 13.36 6.01 7.22
CA GLY A 58 13.83 4.73 7.73
C GLY A 58 13.67 3.58 6.73
N ILE A 59 13.71 3.87 5.42
CA ILE A 59 13.61 2.89 4.34
C ILE A 59 14.78 3.03 3.37
N ASP A 60 15.19 1.91 2.76
CA ASP A 60 16.09 1.84 1.62
C ASP A 60 15.33 1.28 0.42
N VAL A 61 15.10 2.11 -0.61
CA VAL A 61 14.29 1.75 -1.78
C VAL A 61 15.13 0.94 -2.76
N ASP A 62 14.60 -0.20 -3.20
CA ASP A 62 15.16 -0.96 -4.31
C ASP A 62 14.69 -0.35 -5.65
N GLU A 63 15.46 0.62 -6.15
CA GLU A 63 15.15 1.28 -7.42
C GLU A 63 15.24 0.35 -8.63
N ASP A 64 16.13 -0.64 -8.61
CA ASP A 64 16.28 -1.60 -9.71
C ASP A 64 15.02 -2.48 -9.79
N LEU A 65 14.55 -3.00 -8.65
CA LEU A 65 13.26 -3.70 -8.57
C LEU A 65 12.11 -2.84 -9.09
N ALA A 66 12.07 -1.56 -8.71
CA ALA A 66 11.03 -0.64 -9.20
C ALA A 66 11.07 -0.48 -10.73
N ARG A 67 12.27 -0.30 -11.31
CA ARG A 67 12.48 -0.14 -12.75
C ARG A 67 12.11 -1.40 -13.54
N ASP A 68 12.31 -2.57 -12.95
CA ASP A 68 11.94 -3.87 -13.53
C ASP A 68 10.43 -4.15 -13.51
N HIS A 69 9.64 -3.32 -12.82
CA HIS A 69 8.18 -3.45 -12.73
C HIS A 69 7.44 -2.24 -13.31
N PRO A 70 7.63 -1.90 -14.61
CA PRO A 70 6.94 -0.77 -15.21
C PRO A 70 5.43 -1.05 -15.32
N PHE A 71 4.61 -0.03 -15.07
CA PHE A 71 3.19 -0.08 -15.39
C PHE A 71 2.97 0.18 -16.89
N THR A 72 2.44 -0.81 -17.59
CA THR A 72 2.13 -0.73 -19.04
C THR A 72 0.63 -0.83 -19.33
N GLY A 73 -0.20 -0.80 -18.30
CA GLY A 73 -1.65 -0.84 -18.43
C GLY A 73 -2.22 0.51 -18.87
N THR A 74 -3.50 0.50 -19.24
CA THR A 74 -4.25 1.72 -19.64
C THR A 74 -5.23 2.19 -18.56
N GLY A 75 -5.51 1.37 -17.55
CA GLY A 75 -6.39 1.73 -16.45
C GLY A 75 -5.73 2.66 -15.44
N LEU A 76 -6.54 3.22 -14.55
CA LEU A 76 -6.06 4.01 -13.41
C LEU A 76 -5.70 3.09 -12.23
N HIS A 77 -5.11 3.65 -11.18
CA HIS A 77 -4.84 2.93 -9.93
C HIS A 77 -6.10 2.29 -9.34
N LEU A 78 -7.17 3.07 -9.28
CA LEU A 78 -8.52 2.64 -8.93
C LEU A 78 -9.51 3.24 -9.93
N MET A 79 -10.55 2.48 -10.24
CA MET A 79 -11.67 2.87 -11.08
C MET A 79 -12.97 2.48 -10.40
N MET A 80 -14.00 3.26 -10.69
CA MET A 80 -15.37 2.91 -10.31
C MET A 80 -16.00 2.11 -11.44
N GLN A 81 -16.86 1.15 -11.10
CA GLN A 81 -17.67 0.46 -12.09
C GLN A 81 -18.67 1.45 -12.69
N ASP A 82 -18.82 1.42 -14.02
CA ASP A 82 -19.77 2.26 -14.74
C ASP A 82 -21.22 1.76 -14.60
N ASP A 83 -21.40 0.44 -14.64
CA ASP A 83 -22.71 -0.18 -14.51
C ASP A 83 -23.30 0.02 -13.09
N PRO A 84 -24.62 0.17 -12.98
CA PRO A 84 -25.29 0.28 -11.69
C PRO A 84 -25.21 -1.06 -10.92
N CYS A 85 -25.58 -0.99 -9.64
CA CYS A 85 -25.75 -2.18 -8.80
C CYS A 85 -26.82 -3.12 -9.40
N ASP A 86 -26.44 -4.38 -9.66
CA ASP A 86 -27.36 -5.46 -9.98
C ASP A 86 -27.97 -6.07 -8.70
N TYR A 87 -29.30 -6.08 -8.63
CA TYR A 87 -30.06 -6.58 -7.48
C TYR A 87 -30.56 -8.03 -7.64
N GLN A 88 -30.42 -8.63 -8.83
CA GLN A 88 -30.91 -9.99 -9.12
C GLN A 88 -29.75 -10.99 -9.19
N ASP A 89 -28.72 -10.66 -9.97
CA ASP A 89 -27.64 -11.60 -10.30
C ASP A 89 -26.35 -11.33 -9.50
N GLY A 90 -26.30 -10.19 -8.80
CA GLY A 90 -25.18 -9.77 -7.97
C GLY A 90 -24.09 -9.01 -8.73
N ASN A 91 -23.19 -8.34 -8.00
CA ASN A 91 -22.14 -7.49 -8.58
C ASN A 91 -20.76 -8.14 -8.38
N ALA A 92 -19.92 -8.13 -9.42
CA ALA A 92 -18.54 -8.58 -9.33
C ALA A 92 -17.58 -7.39 -9.13
N PHE A 93 -17.51 -6.86 -7.90
CA PHE A 93 -16.56 -5.79 -7.59
C PHE A 93 -15.19 -6.37 -7.20
N GLN A 94 -14.18 -6.18 -8.04
CA GLN A 94 -12.83 -6.72 -7.84
C GLN A 94 -11.88 -5.77 -7.10
N GLY A 95 -12.42 -4.87 -6.26
CA GLY A 95 -11.59 -3.96 -5.46
C GLY A 95 -11.10 -2.71 -6.20
N GLY A 96 -11.71 -2.38 -7.34
CA GLY A 96 -11.52 -1.13 -8.08
C GLY A 96 -10.27 -1.04 -8.96
N ALA A 97 -9.24 -1.86 -8.75
CA ALA A 97 -8.10 -1.92 -9.66
C ALA A 97 -8.49 -2.65 -10.98
N PRO A 98 -8.05 -2.17 -12.15
CA PRO A 98 -8.30 -2.86 -13.42
C PRO A 98 -7.67 -4.26 -13.43
N ILE A 99 -8.38 -5.22 -14.02
CA ILE A 99 -7.88 -6.59 -14.21
C ILE A 99 -6.68 -6.54 -15.16
N LYS A 100 -5.55 -7.15 -14.79
CA LYS A 100 -4.48 -7.43 -15.74
C LYS A 100 -4.97 -8.53 -16.68
N ASN A 101 -5.16 -8.17 -17.96
CA ASN A 101 -5.42 -9.13 -19.05
C ASN A 101 -4.24 -10.09 -19.25
#